data_AF-A0A1C6PGB9-F1
#
_entry.id   AF-A0A1C6PGB9-F1
#
_cell.length_a   1.000
_cell.length_b   1.000
_cell.length_c   1.000
_cell.angle_alpha   90.00
_cell.angle_beta   90.00
_cell.angle_gamma   90.00
#
_symmetry.space_group_name_H-M   'P 1'
#
loop_
_entity.id
_entity.type
_entity.pdbx_description
1 polymer ?
#
loop_
_entity_poly.entity_id
_entity_poly.type
_entity_poly.pdbx_seq_one_letter_code
_entity_poly.pdbx_strand_id
1 'polypeptide(L)'
;MQGSEEREGGEPACWLNQVCEECGRVREQPGRTDCEHCGHDPAADRREAAAGRAATAETPAGGRRRERRDRDPEGKARSARPRDGLGRPLPYGEEGVARQPEGVVRTPAETLSEAQRLLDEGKPFHAHEVFEDAWKSGPERERSLWKGLAQIAVGVTHLARGNTTGGARLLLRGADGIAPWAPGPPHGIDVAAVETWARRTADGIEGRATSGPVTVRPPSLRGTRAG
;
A
#
# COMPACT_ATOMS: atom_id res chain seq x y z
N MET A 1 -27.69 -41.87 17.22
CA MET A 1 -27.67 -41.03 16.01
C MET A 1 -27.04 -39.72 16.42
N GLN A 2 -25.75 -39.54 16.11
CA GLN A 2 -24.99 -38.34 16.42
C GLN A 2 -25.51 -37.16 15.59
N GLY A 3 -25.79 -36.04 16.24
CA GLY A 3 -25.91 -34.72 15.61
C GLY A 3 -24.79 -33.84 16.17
N SER A 4 -23.64 -33.87 15.52
CA SER A 4 -22.52 -32.97 15.79
C SER A 4 -22.80 -31.65 15.08
N GLU A 5 -23.22 -30.65 15.85
CA GLU A 5 -23.17 -29.24 15.44
C GLU A 5 -21.70 -28.81 15.36
N GLU A 6 -21.10 -28.94 14.19
CA GLU A 6 -19.81 -28.32 13.86
C GLU A 6 -20.04 -26.81 13.77
N ARG A 7 -19.84 -26.12 14.90
CA ARG A 7 -19.58 -24.68 14.92
C ARG A 7 -18.17 -24.43 14.41
N GLU A 8 -17.97 -24.49 13.11
CA GLU A 8 -16.73 -24.05 12.47
C GLU A 8 -16.85 -22.57 12.07
N GLY A 9 -17.00 -21.73 13.09
CA GLY A 9 -16.81 -20.28 12.99
C GLY A 9 -15.36 -19.94 13.30
N GLY A 10 -14.45 -20.29 12.39
CA GLY A 10 -13.06 -19.84 12.48
C GLY A 10 -13.00 -18.31 12.34
N GLU A 11 -12.56 -17.63 13.40
CA GLU A 11 -12.30 -16.18 13.38
C GLU A 11 -11.46 -15.80 12.15
N PRO A 12 -11.78 -14.71 11.43
CA PRO A 12 -10.93 -14.23 10.35
C PRO A 12 -9.60 -13.79 10.95
N ALA A 13 -8.58 -14.64 10.85
CA ALA A 13 -7.24 -14.35 11.33
C ALA A 13 -6.79 -13.00 10.75
N CYS A 14 -6.66 -12.03 11.65
CA CYS A 14 -6.17 -10.69 11.36
C CYS A 14 -4.64 -10.77 11.20
N TRP A 15 -4.18 -11.28 10.04
CA TRP A 15 -2.75 -11.45 9.71
C TRP A 15 -1.96 -10.14 9.62
N LEU A 16 -2.63 -8.98 9.74
CA LEU A 16 -1.99 -7.66 9.68
C LEU A 16 -1.08 -7.37 10.88
N ASN A 17 -1.29 -8.03 12.03
CA ASN A 17 -0.47 -7.81 13.24
C ASN A 17 0.75 -8.74 13.36
N GLN A 18 0.98 -9.63 12.39
CA GLN A 18 2.07 -10.62 12.43
C GLN A 18 3.22 -10.31 11.46
N VAL A 19 3.09 -9.25 10.66
CA VAL A 19 4.15 -8.82 9.71
C VAL A 19 5.05 -7.81 10.41
N CYS A 20 6.36 -8.07 10.45
CA CYS A 20 7.33 -7.12 11.00
C CYS A 20 7.35 -5.82 10.18
N GLU A 21 7.22 -4.67 10.85
CA GLU A 21 7.20 -3.35 10.19
C GLU A 21 8.57 -2.97 9.58
N GLU A 22 9.65 -3.54 10.12
CA GLU A 22 11.01 -3.30 9.63
C GLU A 22 11.39 -4.24 8.47
N CYS A 23 11.33 -5.57 8.65
CA CYS A 23 11.77 -6.49 7.58
C CYS A 23 10.63 -7.05 6.72
N GLY A 24 9.37 -6.83 7.08
CA GLY A 24 8.22 -7.26 6.28
C GLY A 24 7.94 -8.76 6.25
N ARG A 25 8.68 -9.57 7.00
CA ARG A 25 8.45 -11.03 7.15
C ARG A 25 7.40 -11.31 8.23
N VAL A 26 6.66 -12.40 8.03
CA VAL A 26 5.67 -12.90 9.00
C VAL A 26 6.44 -13.49 10.20
N ARG A 27 6.05 -13.13 11.41
CA ARG A 27 6.61 -13.71 12.64
C ARG A 27 6.07 -15.12 12.83
N GLU A 28 6.95 -16.10 12.94
CA GLU A 28 6.57 -17.51 13.11
C GLU A 28 6.25 -17.85 14.57
N GLN A 29 6.80 -17.10 15.55
CA GLN A 29 6.50 -17.26 16.97
C GLN A 29 5.68 -16.09 17.53
N PRO A 30 4.37 -16.26 17.75
CA PRO A 30 3.54 -15.28 18.44
C PRO A 30 3.99 -15.18 19.90
N GLY A 31 4.66 -14.09 20.29
CA GLY A 31 5.08 -13.84 21.67
C GLY A 31 6.50 -13.30 21.83
N ARG A 32 7.35 -13.43 20.81
CA ARG A 32 8.69 -12.85 20.82
C ARG A 32 8.62 -11.33 20.60
N THR A 33 9.35 -10.56 21.41
CA THR A 33 9.37 -9.10 21.31
C THR A 33 10.11 -8.65 20.05
N ASP A 34 11.27 -9.24 19.79
CA ASP A 34 12.11 -8.96 18.64
C ASP A 34 11.84 -9.90 17.45
N CYS A 35 11.97 -9.37 16.23
CA CYS A 35 11.79 -10.13 15.01
C CYS A 35 12.94 -11.13 14.80
N GLU A 36 12.62 -12.40 14.59
CA GLU A 36 13.58 -13.50 14.41
C GLU A 36 14.41 -13.38 13.14
N HIS A 37 13.90 -12.64 12.15
CA HIS A 37 14.55 -12.49 10.86
C HIS A 37 15.46 -11.28 10.75
N CYS A 38 15.28 -10.26 11.59
CA CYS A 38 16.05 -9.02 11.49
C CYS A 38 16.46 -8.40 12.84
N GLY A 39 16.07 -9.02 13.96
CA GLY A 39 16.35 -8.51 15.31
C GLY A 39 15.52 -7.29 15.73
N HIS A 40 14.63 -6.77 14.87
CA HIS A 40 13.87 -5.55 15.16
C HIS A 40 12.92 -5.73 16.36
N ASP A 41 13.12 -4.94 17.41
CA ASP A 41 12.27 -4.87 18.60
C ASP A 41 11.49 -3.53 18.66
N PRO A 42 10.18 -3.52 18.34
CA PRO A 42 9.38 -2.30 18.38
C PRO A 42 9.18 -1.76 19.81
N ALA A 43 9.46 -2.55 20.86
CA ALA A 43 9.47 -2.05 22.23
C ALA A 43 10.76 -1.29 22.58
N ALA A 44 11.90 -1.65 21.97
CA ALA A 44 13.16 -0.92 22.12
C ALA A 44 13.04 0.47 21.47
N ASP A 45 12.55 0.54 20.23
CA ASP A 45 12.34 1.81 19.52
C ASP A 45 11.40 2.77 20.27
N ARG A 46 10.33 2.23 20.90
CA ARG A 46 9.41 3.03 21.72
C ARG A 46 10.09 3.59 22.99
N ARG A 47 11.02 2.84 23.59
CA ARG A 47 11.79 3.29 24.77
C ARG A 47 12.82 4.33 24.38
N GLU A 48 13.54 4.13 23.28
CA GLU A 48 14.48 5.13 22.74
C GLU A 48 13.77 6.41 22.32
N ALA A 49 12.63 6.30 21.64
CA ALA A 49 11.81 7.45 21.26
C ALA A 49 11.17 8.17 22.46
N ALA A 50 10.94 7.48 23.58
CA ALA A 50 10.48 8.10 24.82
C ALA A 50 11.64 8.80 25.56
N ALA A 51 12.83 8.17 25.61
CA ALA A 51 14.04 8.74 26.20
C ALA A 51 14.51 10.00 25.45
N GLY A 52 14.45 9.99 24.11
CA GLY A 52 14.79 11.15 23.29
C GLY A 52 13.84 12.33 23.47
N ARG A 53 12.56 12.09 23.77
CA ARG A 53 11.57 13.15 24.06
C ARG A 53 11.71 13.74 25.46
N ALA A 54 12.18 12.94 26.43
CA ALA A 54 12.44 13.41 27.79
C ALA A 54 13.69 14.30 27.87
N ALA A 55 14.68 14.09 26.99
CA ALA A 55 15.91 14.87 26.97
C ALA A 55 15.77 16.28 26.33
N THR A 56 14.69 16.56 25.59
CA THR A 56 14.52 17.81 24.82
C THR A 56 13.36 18.69 25.30
N ALA A 57 12.71 18.38 26.42
CA ALA A 57 11.51 19.08 26.87
C ALA A 57 11.79 20.09 28.00
N GLU A 58 12.10 21.33 27.63
CA GLU A 58 11.64 22.49 28.43
C GLU A 58 10.13 22.65 28.19
N THR A 59 9.35 22.69 29.26
CA THR A 59 7.88 22.72 29.26
C THR A 59 7.32 24.03 28.69
N PRO A 60 6.51 24.03 27.62
CA PRO A 60 5.58 25.12 27.37
C PRO A 60 4.18 24.73 27.86
N ALA A 61 3.65 25.52 28.78
CA ALA A 61 2.23 25.53 29.11
C ALA A 61 1.44 26.04 27.90
N GLY A 62 0.62 25.18 27.30
CA GLY A 62 -0.21 25.54 26.16
C GLY A 62 -0.80 24.32 25.45
N GLY A 63 -1.86 23.75 26.02
CA GLY A 63 -2.59 22.64 25.42
C GLY A 63 -3.15 23.02 24.06
N ARG A 64 -2.49 22.59 22.98
CA ARG A 64 -3.05 22.62 21.63
C ARG A 64 -4.25 21.67 21.59
N ARG A 65 -5.45 22.26 21.57
CA ARG A 65 -6.72 21.62 21.22
C ARG A 65 -6.45 20.72 19.99
N ARG A 66 -6.74 19.43 20.09
CA ARG A 66 -6.83 18.55 18.91
C ARG A 66 -7.85 19.20 17.98
N GLU A 67 -7.39 19.82 16.89
CA GLU A 67 -8.26 20.32 15.84
C GLU A 67 -9.20 19.19 15.44
N ARG A 68 -10.50 19.45 15.56
CA ARG A 68 -11.54 18.51 15.16
C ARG A 68 -11.32 18.22 13.69
N ARG A 69 -10.95 16.97 13.36
CA ARG A 69 -10.95 16.45 11.99
C ARG A 69 -12.27 16.87 11.32
N ASP A 70 -12.19 17.49 10.14
CA ASP A 70 -13.36 17.83 9.35
C ASP A 70 -14.24 16.59 9.18
N ARG A 71 -15.55 16.75 9.29
CA ARG A 71 -16.52 15.65 9.20
C ARG A 71 -17.49 15.94 8.07
N ASP A 72 -17.87 14.91 7.33
CA ASP A 72 -18.96 15.01 6.35
C ASP A 72 -20.33 15.10 7.05
N PRO A 73 -21.43 15.35 6.31
CA PRO A 73 -22.78 15.37 6.87
C PRO A 73 -23.17 14.08 7.60
N GLU A 74 -22.54 12.95 7.24
CA GLU A 74 -22.70 11.65 7.90
C GLU A 74 -21.80 11.46 9.14
N GLY A 75 -20.98 12.47 9.51
CA GLY A 75 -20.11 12.44 10.68
C GLY A 75 -18.80 11.67 10.50
N LYS A 76 -18.51 11.17 9.29
CA LYS A 76 -17.25 10.50 8.94
C LYS A 76 -16.14 11.53 8.86
N ALA A 77 -15.00 11.27 9.51
CA ALA A 77 -13.84 12.14 9.41
C ALA A 77 -13.34 12.18 7.96
N ARG A 78 -13.62 13.27 7.24
CA ARG A 78 -13.05 13.52 5.92
C ARG A 78 -11.93 14.53 6.09
N SER A 79 -10.76 14.25 5.55
CA SER A 79 -9.73 15.27 5.41
C SER A 79 -10.16 16.17 4.25
N ALA A 80 -10.83 17.30 4.54
CA ALA A 80 -11.22 18.30 3.53
C ALA A 80 -10.01 19.08 2.97
N ARG A 81 -8.83 18.88 3.57
CA ARG A 81 -7.57 19.46 3.14
C ARG A 81 -7.21 18.98 1.72
N PRO A 82 -6.99 19.90 0.75
CA PRO A 82 -6.59 19.56 -0.61
C PRO A 82 -5.32 18.71 -0.63
N ARG A 83 -5.17 17.86 -1.66
CA ARG A 83 -4.03 16.94 -1.81
C ARG A 83 -3.47 16.99 -3.21
N ASP A 84 -2.18 16.73 -3.36
CA ASP A 84 -1.56 16.58 -4.68
C ASP A 84 -1.90 15.21 -5.33
N GLY A 85 -1.44 14.99 -6.57
CA GLY A 85 -1.62 13.73 -7.30
C GLY A 85 -0.96 12.51 -6.65
N LEU A 86 -0.08 12.72 -5.68
CA LEU A 86 0.51 11.67 -4.85
C LEU A 86 -0.24 11.50 -3.53
N GLY A 87 -1.28 12.27 -3.22
CA GLY A 87 -2.05 12.21 -1.98
C GLY A 87 -1.44 12.96 -0.79
N ARG A 88 -0.38 13.76 -0.98
CA ARG A 88 0.21 14.59 0.09
C ARG A 88 -0.68 15.80 0.36
N PRO A 89 -0.92 16.19 1.64
CA PRO A 89 -1.70 17.37 1.95
C PRO A 89 -1.05 18.66 1.43
N LEU A 90 -1.81 19.49 0.72
CA LEU A 90 -1.42 20.82 0.26
C LEU A 90 -1.78 21.89 1.30
N PRO A 91 -1.21 23.10 1.22
CA PRO A 91 -1.72 24.26 1.97
C PRO A 91 -3.22 24.50 1.73
N TYR A 92 -3.92 25.07 2.71
CA TYR A 92 -5.31 25.47 2.51
C TYR A 92 -5.39 26.58 1.45
N GLY A 93 -6.38 26.51 0.57
CA GLY A 93 -6.55 27.45 -0.55
C GLY A 93 -5.84 27.04 -1.85
N GLU A 94 -4.99 26.01 -1.81
CA GLU A 94 -4.47 25.41 -3.05
C GLU A 94 -5.45 24.41 -3.65
N GLU A 95 -5.48 24.36 -4.98
CA GLU A 95 -6.29 23.40 -5.71
C GLU A 95 -5.65 22.00 -5.64
N GLY A 96 -6.38 21.06 -5.04
CA GLY A 96 -5.95 19.68 -4.95
C GLY A 96 -6.46 18.84 -6.12
N VAL A 97 -5.79 17.72 -6.37
CA VAL A 97 -6.31 16.68 -7.26
C VAL A 97 -7.45 15.97 -6.55
N ALA A 98 -8.61 15.91 -7.20
CA ALA A 98 -9.75 15.15 -6.69
C ALA A 98 -9.36 13.69 -6.42
N ARG A 99 -9.79 13.14 -5.30
CA ARG A 99 -9.61 11.71 -5.00
C ARG A 99 -10.45 10.87 -5.98
N GLN A 100 -10.04 9.62 -6.20
CA GLN A 100 -10.93 8.69 -6.90
C GLN A 100 -12.22 8.52 -6.08
N PRO A 101 -13.38 8.42 -6.74
CA PRO A 101 -14.60 8.03 -6.05
C PRO A 101 -14.41 6.65 -5.43
N GLU A 102 -14.59 6.55 -4.11
CA GLU A 102 -14.46 5.29 -3.36
C GLU A 102 -15.64 4.34 -3.67
N GLY A 103 -15.37 3.04 -3.76
CA GLY A 103 -16.42 2.02 -3.87
C GLY A 103 -17.06 1.91 -5.26
N VAL A 104 -16.39 2.42 -6.29
CA VAL A 104 -16.88 2.28 -7.67
C VAL A 104 -16.55 0.90 -8.18
N VAL A 105 -17.59 0.07 -8.34
CA VAL A 105 -17.49 -1.26 -8.91
C VAL A 105 -17.21 -1.15 -10.41
N ARG A 106 -16.09 -1.71 -10.84
CA ARG A 106 -15.64 -1.74 -12.25
C ARG A 106 -15.48 -3.19 -12.70
N THR A 107 -15.69 -3.44 -13.98
CA THR A 107 -15.24 -4.70 -14.58
C THR A 107 -13.71 -4.78 -14.54
N PRO A 108 -13.11 -5.98 -14.56
CA PRO A 108 -11.65 -6.12 -14.64
C PRO A 108 -11.02 -5.31 -15.79
N ALA A 109 -11.72 -5.23 -16.93
CA ALA A 109 -11.22 -4.48 -18.07
C ALA A 109 -11.22 -2.97 -17.85
N GLU A 110 -12.27 -2.42 -17.23
CA GLU A 110 -12.34 -1.00 -16.86
C GLU A 110 -11.33 -0.66 -15.76
N THR A 111 -11.20 -1.51 -14.74
CA THR A 111 -10.18 -1.38 -13.68
C THR A 111 -8.79 -1.23 -14.26
N LEU A 112 -8.39 -2.13 -15.16
CA LEU A 112 -7.05 -2.09 -15.77
C LEU A 112 -6.85 -0.87 -16.65
N SER A 113 -7.87 -0.47 -17.42
CA SER A 113 -7.76 0.69 -18.33
C SER A 113 -7.66 2.00 -17.55
N GLU A 114 -8.47 2.15 -16.50
CA GLU A 114 -8.43 3.33 -15.63
C GLU A 114 -7.14 3.39 -14.82
N ALA A 115 -6.70 2.27 -14.25
CA ALA A 115 -5.43 2.21 -13.53
C ALA A 115 -4.23 2.54 -14.45
N GLN A 116 -4.20 2.03 -15.69
CA GLN A 116 -3.16 2.37 -16.66
C GLN A 116 -3.14 3.87 -16.96
N ARG A 117 -4.30 4.46 -17.27
CA ARG A 117 -4.44 5.89 -17.54
C ARG A 117 -3.90 6.73 -16.37
N LEU A 118 -4.23 6.36 -15.14
CA LEU A 118 -3.76 7.06 -13.94
C LEU A 118 -2.25 6.91 -13.72
N LEU A 119 -1.69 5.73 -13.99
CA LEU A 119 -0.23 5.51 -13.93
C LEU A 119 0.49 6.36 -14.98
N ASP A 120 -0.04 6.43 -16.21
CA ASP A 120 0.53 7.23 -17.29
C ASP A 120 0.46 8.73 -17.00
N GLU A 121 -0.56 9.19 -16.27
CA GLU A 121 -0.71 10.57 -15.79
C GLU A 121 0.13 10.88 -14.53
N GLY A 122 0.93 9.93 -14.03
CA GLY A 122 1.73 10.13 -12.83
C GLY A 122 0.90 10.20 -11.53
N LYS A 123 -0.26 9.54 -11.50
CA LYS A 123 -1.18 9.42 -10.35
C LYS A 123 -1.21 7.99 -9.79
N PRO A 124 -0.07 7.46 -9.31
CA PRO A 124 0.02 6.08 -8.81
C PRO A 124 -0.83 5.84 -7.56
N PHE A 125 -1.10 6.86 -6.74
CA PHE A 125 -1.96 6.73 -5.57
C PHE A 125 -3.42 6.51 -5.97
N HIS A 126 -3.90 7.24 -6.97
CA HIS A 126 -5.24 7.03 -7.53
C HIS A 126 -5.36 5.66 -8.20
N ALA A 127 -4.32 5.19 -8.90
CA ALA A 127 -4.30 3.84 -9.46
C ALA A 127 -4.36 2.76 -8.36
N HIS A 128 -3.69 2.99 -7.22
CA HIS A 128 -3.81 2.12 -6.04
C HIS A 128 -5.26 2.05 -5.54
N GLU A 129 -5.96 3.18 -5.43
CA GLU A 129 -7.38 3.22 -5.01
C GLU A 129 -8.27 2.39 -5.97
N VAL A 130 -8.02 2.47 -7.28
CA VAL A 130 -8.76 1.67 -8.30
C VAL A 130 -8.55 0.17 -8.12
N PHE A 131 -7.32 -0.28 -7.88
CA PHE A 131 -7.06 -1.69 -7.58
C PHE A 131 -7.59 -2.11 -6.22
N GLU A 132 -7.65 -1.17 -5.26
CA GLU A 132 -8.22 -1.41 -3.94
C GLU A 132 -9.71 -1.74 -4.02
N ASP A 133 -10.46 -0.94 -4.78
CA ASP A 133 -11.86 -1.22 -5.07
C ASP A 133 -12.02 -2.61 -5.72
N ALA A 134 -11.18 -2.92 -6.72
CA ALA A 134 -11.27 -4.19 -7.44
C ALA A 134 -11.06 -5.42 -6.54
N TRP A 135 -10.12 -5.39 -5.58
CA TRP A 135 -9.97 -6.54 -4.67
C TRP A 135 -11.06 -6.62 -3.62
N LYS A 136 -11.70 -5.49 -3.25
CA LYS A 136 -12.81 -5.45 -2.29
C LYS A 136 -14.13 -5.92 -2.88
N SER A 137 -14.39 -5.62 -4.16
CA SER A 137 -15.66 -5.96 -4.83
C SER A 137 -15.56 -7.15 -5.79
N GLY A 138 -14.35 -7.56 -6.17
CA GLY A 138 -14.12 -8.61 -7.15
C GLY A 138 -14.25 -10.03 -6.59
N PRO A 139 -14.11 -11.05 -7.45
CA PRO A 139 -14.14 -12.45 -7.02
C PRO A 139 -13.02 -12.78 -6.03
N GLU A 140 -13.32 -13.50 -4.94
CA GLU A 140 -12.33 -13.82 -3.89
C GLU A 140 -11.08 -14.52 -4.45
N ARG A 141 -11.24 -15.40 -5.45
CA ARG A 141 -10.12 -16.09 -6.09
C ARG A 141 -9.07 -15.14 -6.69
N GLU A 142 -9.48 -13.95 -7.13
CA GLU A 142 -8.63 -12.94 -7.79
C GLU A 142 -8.13 -11.88 -6.82
N ARG A 143 -8.51 -11.95 -5.54
CA ARG A 143 -8.20 -10.92 -4.55
C ARG A 143 -6.70 -10.72 -4.37
N SER A 144 -5.90 -11.79 -4.43
CA SER A 144 -4.44 -11.71 -4.31
C SER A 144 -3.79 -10.97 -5.49
N LEU A 145 -4.28 -11.18 -6.72
CA LEU A 145 -3.83 -10.47 -7.93
C LEU A 145 -4.06 -8.96 -7.78
N TRP A 146 -5.29 -8.56 -7.46
CA TRP A 146 -5.66 -7.15 -7.33
C TRP A 146 -4.92 -6.47 -6.17
N LYS A 147 -4.72 -7.17 -5.04
CA LYS A 147 -3.88 -6.68 -3.94
C LYS A 147 -2.41 -6.48 -4.35
N GLY A 148 -1.85 -7.41 -5.13
CA GLY A 148 -0.47 -7.29 -5.64
C GLY A 148 -0.31 -6.06 -6.53
N LEU A 149 -1.23 -5.84 -7.47
CA LEU A 149 -1.23 -4.64 -8.31
C LEU A 149 -1.41 -3.34 -7.50
N ALA A 150 -2.28 -3.35 -6.49
CA ALA A 150 -2.44 -2.22 -5.57
C ALA A 150 -1.15 -1.90 -4.81
N GLN A 151 -0.41 -2.93 -4.38
CA GLN A 151 0.89 -2.79 -3.70
C GLN A 151 1.95 -2.20 -4.63
N ILE A 152 2.00 -2.65 -5.88
CA ILE A 152 2.91 -2.09 -6.89
C ILE A 152 2.63 -0.59 -7.09
N ALA A 153 1.37 -0.20 -7.28
CA ALA A 153 0.99 1.21 -7.48
C ALA A 153 1.34 2.09 -6.27
N VAL A 154 1.08 1.64 -5.04
CA VAL A 154 1.48 2.41 -3.84
C VAL A 154 3.00 2.39 -3.60
N GLY A 155 3.70 1.34 -4.04
CA GLY A 155 5.17 1.32 -4.09
C GLY A 155 5.74 2.45 -4.94
N VAL A 156 5.18 2.67 -6.14
CA VAL A 156 5.51 3.83 -7.00
C VAL A 156 5.22 5.15 -6.31
N THR A 157 4.10 5.25 -5.59
CA THR A 157 3.77 6.45 -4.81
C THR A 157 4.82 6.73 -3.73
N HIS A 158 5.31 5.70 -3.05
CA HIS A 158 6.34 5.84 -2.02
C HIS A 158 7.68 6.28 -2.59
N LEU A 159 8.10 5.70 -3.72
CA LEU A 159 9.28 6.15 -4.46
C LEU A 159 9.17 7.65 -4.80
N ALA A 160 8.04 8.07 -5.38
CA ALA A 160 7.80 9.47 -5.76
C ALA A 160 7.72 10.43 -4.56
N ARG A 161 7.47 9.93 -3.35
CA ARG A 161 7.48 10.70 -2.10
C ARG A 161 8.85 10.70 -1.41
N GLY A 162 9.83 9.98 -1.95
CA GLY A 162 11.18 9.86 -1.38
C GLY A 162 11.32 8.82 -0.27
N ASN A 163 10.27 8.01 -0.03
CA ASN A 163 10.39 6.82 0.79
C ASN A 163 10.87 5.65 -0.10
N THR A 164 12.14 5.69 -0.47
CA THR A 164 12.75 4.77 -1.42
C THR A 164 12.79 3.34 -0.90
N THR A 165 13.22 3.13 0.35
CA THR A 165 13.23 1.82 1.02
C THR A 165 11.82 1.21 1.10
N GLY A 166 10.83 1.98 1.58
CA GLY A 166 9.46 1.51 1.66
C GLY A 166 8.86 1.23 0.28
N GLY A 167 9.17 2.07 -0.71
CA GLY A 167 8.73 1.89 -2.09
C GLY A 167 9.27 0.60 -2.71
N ALA A 168 10.57 0.34 -2.59
CA ALA A 168 11.20 -0.88 -3.10
C ALA A 168 10.62 -2.15 -2.45
N ARG A 169 10.44 -2.16 -1.11
CA ARG A 169 9.82 -3.27 -0.38
C ARG A 169 8.38 -3.55 -0.87
N LEU A 170 7.59 -2.50 -1.14
CA LEU A 170 6.23 -2.64 -1.67
C LEU A 170 6.20 -3.18 -3.10
N LEU A 171 7.12 -2.74 -3.96
CA LEU A 171 7.26 -3.28 -5.32
C LEU A 171 7.56 -4.79 -5.30
N LEU A 172 8.52 -5.22 -4.47
CA LEU A 172 8.89 -6.64 -4.35
C LEU A 172 7.72 -7.48 -3.82
N ARG A 173 7.05 -7.03 -2.76
CA ARG A 173 5.88 -7.74 -2.22
C ARG A 173 4.74 -7.82 -3.23
N GLY A 174 4.48 -6.74 -3.96
CA GLY A 174 3.48 -6.73 -5.02
C GLY A 174 3.83 -7.69 -6.16
N ALA A 175 5.11 -7.76 -6.54
CA ALA A 175 5.64 -8.72 -7.52
C ALA A 175 5.41 -10.17 -7.05
N ASP A 176 5.76 -10.49 -5.80
CA ASP A 176 5.51 -11.81 -5.21
C ASP A 176 4.01 -12.16 -5.17
N GLY A 177 3.15 -11.17 -4.93
CA GLY A 177 1.69 -11.35 -4.91
C GLY A 177 1.09 -11.68 -6.28
N ILE A 178 1.66 -11.15 -7.37
CA ILE A 178 1.17 -11.41 -8.73
C ILE A 178 1.87 -12.61 -9.39
N ALA A 179 3.07 -13.00 -8.96
CA ALA A 179 3.85 -14.08 -9.57
C ALA A 179 3.08 -15.41 -9.76
N PRO A 180 2.22 -15.87 -8.82
CA PRO A 180 1.43 -17.10 -9.01
C PRO A 180 0.47 -17.07 -10.22
N TRP A 181 0.18 -15.89 -10.76
CA TRP A 181 -0.72 -15.69 -11.90
C TRP A 181 -0.01 -15.72 -13.25
N ALA A 182 1.33 -15.74 -13.27
CA ALA A 182 2.12 -15.70 -14.51
C ALA A 182 1.83 -16.86 -15.49
N PRO A 183 1.55 -18.11 -15.05
CA PRO A 183 1.27 -19.21 -15.98
C PRO A 183 -0.05 -19.07 -16.76
N GLY A 184 -0.97 -18.23 -16.30
CA GLY A 184 -2.30 -18.06 -16.89
C GLY A 184 -2.95 -16.77 -16.43
N PRO A 185 -2.43 -15.60 -16.86
CA PRO A 185 -2.87 -14.33 -16.33
C PRO A 185 -4.29 -14.01 -16.80
N PRO A 186 -5.24 -13.72 -15.88
CA PRO A 186 -6.59 -13.36 -16.26
C PRO A 186 -6.62 -11.95 -16.87
N HIS A 187 -7.71 -11.63 -17.56
CA HIS A 187 -8.03 -10.27 -18.03
C HIS A 187 -7.02 -9.64 -19.02
N GLY A 188 -6.08 -10.44 -19.55
CA GLY A 188 -5.04 -9.99 -20.46
C GLY A 188 -3.92 -9.19 -19.79
N ILE A 189 -3.71 -9.38 -18.49
CA ILE A 189 -2.64 -8.74 -17.72
C ILE A 189 -1.29 -9.34 -18.13
N ASP A 190 -0.29 -8.49 -18.36
CA ASP A 190 1.09 -8.96 -18.57
C ASP A 190 1.80 -9.11 -17.22
N VAL A 191 1.43 -10.16 -16.48
CA VAL A 191 1.97 -10.40 -15.13
C VAL A 191 3.48 -10.50 -15.16
N ALA A 192 4.06 -11.17 -16.17
CA ALA A 192 5.50 -11.34 -16.30
C ALA A 192 6.21 -9.99 -16.50
N ALA A 193 5.70 -9.12 -17.38
CA ALA A 193 6.30 -7.80 -17.58
C ALA A 193 6.19 -6.92 -16.33
N VAL A 194 5.02 -6.92 -15.68
CA VAL A 194 4.79 -6.15 -14.45
C VAL A 194 5.70 -6.62 -13.32
N GLU A 195 5.79 -7.94 -13.11
CA GLU A 195 6.66 -8.55 -12.10
C GLU A 195 8.13 -8.19 -12.35
N THR A 196 8.61 -8.44 -13.57
CA THR A 196 10.01 -8.19 -13.93
C THR A 196 10.36 -6.72 -13.78
N TRP A 197 9.46 -5.82 -14.17
CA TRP A 197 9.64 -4.38 -13.96
C TRP A 197 9.71 -4.01 -12.48
N ALA A 198 8.81 -4.55 -11.65
CA ALA A 198 8.77 -4.23 -10.23
C ALA A 198 10.06 -4.66 -9.52
N ARG A 199 10.55 -5.88 -9.79
CA ARG A 199 11.82 -6.40 -9.25
C ARG A 199 13.01 -5.55 -9.68
N ARG A 200 13.19 -5.33 -11.00
CA ARG A 200 14.29 -4.49 -11.50
C ARG A 200 14.28 -3.07 -10.95
N THR A 201 13.09 -2.51 -10.76
CA THR A 201 12.94 -1.17 -10.20
C THR A 201 13.40 -1.15 -8.74
N ALA A 202 12.99 -2.14 -7.94
CA ALA A 202 13.44 -2.27 -6.55
C ALA A 202 14.96 -2.46 -6.45
N ASP A 203 15.53 -3.37 -7.23
CA ASP A 203 16.98 -3.64 -7.24
C ASP A 203 17.78 -2.38 -7.60
N GLY A 204 17.30 -1.60 -8.58
CA GLY A 204 17.92 -0.35 -8.99
C GLY A 204 17.88 0.75 -7.93
N ILE A 205 16.97 0.67 -6.96
CA ILE A 205 16.89 1.59 -5.82
C ILE A 205 17.88 1.18 -4.74
N GLU A 206 17.98 -0.12 -4.42
CA GLU A 206 18.93 -0.64 -3.42
C GLU A 206 20.39 -0.43 -3.84
N GLY A 207 20.68 -0.53 -5.15
CA GLY A 207 22.01 -0.28 -5.70
C GLY A 207 22.44 1.20 -5.70
N ARG A 208 21.57 2.14 -5.30
CA ARG A 208 21.86 3.57 -5.28
C ARG A 208 21.68 4.12 -3.87
N ALA A 209 22.65 4.87 -3.36
CA ALA A 209 22.45 5.72 -2.18
C ALA A 209 21.54 6.92 -2.56
N THR A 210 20.26 6.66 -2.81
CA THR A 210 19.30 7.68 -3.27
C THR A 210 18.56 8.24 -2.07
N SER A 211 18.90 9.46 -1.68
CA SER A 211 18.09 10.29 -0.79
C SER A 211 17.14 11.15 -1.63
N GLY A 212 15.83 11.04 -1.39
CA GLY A 212 14.81 11.88 -1.99
C GLY A 212 13.90 11.20 -3.03
N PRO A 213 12.95 11.96 -3.62
CA PRO A 213 11.96 11.45 -4.56
C PRO A 213 12.57 10.76 -5.79
N VAL A 214 12.03 9.59 -6.15
CA VAL A 214 12.38 8.88 -7.38
C VAL A 214 11.14 8.71 -8.24
N THR A 215 11.18 9.27 -9.44
CA THR A 215 10.15 9.06 -10.47
C THR A 215 10.53 7.84 -11.30
N VAL A 216 9.60 6.88 -11.38
CA VAL A 216 9.71 5.70 -12.23
C VAL A 216 8.54 5.69 -13.19
N ARG A 217 8.75 5.15 -14.39
CA ARG A 217 7.66 4.92 -15.36
C ARG A 217 7.15 3.49 -15.20
N PRO A 218 5.89 3.28 -14.74
CA PRO A 218 5.28 1.96 -14.66
C PRO A 218 5.20 1.29 -16.04
N PRO A 219 5.16 -0.06 -16.11
CA PRO A 219 5.03 -0.79 -17.36
C PRO A 219 3.57 -0.73 -17.84
N SER A 220 3.33 -1.17 -19.09
CA SER A 220 1.96 -1.49 -19.50
C SER A 220 1.43 -2.64 -18.65
N LEU A 221 0.24 -2.49 -18.09
CA LEU A 221 -0.43 -3.52 -17.31
C LEU A 221 -0.92 -4.68 -18.18
N ARG A 222 -1.14 -4.42 -19.46
CA ARG A 222 -1.63 -5.42 -20.43
C ARG A 222 -0.57 -5.69 -21.49
N GLY A 223 -0.53 -6.94 -21.94
CA GLY A 223 0.35 -7.32 -23.04
C GLY A 223 -0.15 -6.69 -24.33
N THR A 224 0.76 -6.25 -25.19
CA THR A 224 0.40 -6.02 -26.60
C THR A 224 -0.01 -7.37 -27.16
N ARG A 225 -1.28 -7.54 -27.57
CA ARG A 225 -1.65 -8.72 -28.36
C ARG A 225 -0.70 -8.75 -29.55
N ALA A 226 0.12 -9.79 -29.66
CA ALA A 226 0.66 -10.16 -30.95
C ALA A 226 -0.56 -10.45 -31.81
N GLY A 227 -0.79 -9.60 -32.82
CA GLY A 227 -1.86 -9.76 -33.79
C GLY A 227 -1.65 -11.01 -34.64
#